data_AF-A0A4U7AQX4-F1
#
_entry.id   AF-A0A4U7AQX4-F1
#
_cell.length_a   1.000
_cell.length_b   1.000
_cell.length_c   1.000
_cell.angle_alpha   90.00
_cell.angle_beta   90.00
_cell.angle_gamma   90.00
#
_symmetry.space_group_name_H-M   'P 1'
#
loop_
_entity.id
_entity.type
_entity.pdbx_description
1 polymer ?
#
loop_
_entity_poly.entity_id
_entity_poly.type
_entity_poly.pdbx_seq_one_letter_code
_entity_poly.pdbx_strand_id
1 'polypeptide(L)'
;MRRLLLSSGQVSLLLSCIITLTFTALLFLTGLFLQRRTVSSLRLHLAPNLPPIPASHYKAPAPAPLPRYTNPDYPSHLAAQSYAAQQQSVDWARLAHVQIPTSHRTVCSAVMLFAELHRLKSPARRVMVFPQEWIEGAKDWAGGKGGGKRAVEDPWGSTTRRLLRVAGRRYGVQLRPVGIEAGEAEGKRGWWGSGEKEVRDEGVELERHRLSAVLGLGDLERVLVVRTPGWVLDASGLDAALAYGGVERVAALKGVNGTDAVLVRTDKGLGVKLRVRLGSEKKEVEVHEEDRYGLPVVGVKEMETFAALGISVDEMMDSEEVSLMASIGALHDAKAEEPFNATKYLSSSSYITFTDHKLPAGPEYDVPFSDKVRARPVNKDADWVWTSLYGKFAERRREVCGLDLEWYPQS
;
A
#
# COMPACT_ATOMS: atom_id res chain seq x y z
N MET A 1 41.25 33.58 54.79
CA MET A 1 39.78 33.43 54.78
C MET A 1 39.14 34.83 54.93
N ARG A 2 38.77 35.48 53.82
CA ARG A 2 38.12 36.80 53.86
C ARG A 2 36.64 36.61 54.21
N ARG A 3 36.22 37.07 55.39
CA ARG A 3 34.82 37.12 55.80
C ARG A 3 34.19 38.37 55.16
N LEU A 4 33.35 38.17 54.15
CA LEU A 4 32.50 39.23 53.60
C LEU A 4 31.41 39.53 54.63
N LEU A 5 31.55 40.65 55.34
CA LEU A 5 30.50 41.20 56.19
C LEU A 5 29.48 41.89 55.27
N LEU A 6 28.45 41.15 54.85
CA LEU A 6 27.34 41.68 54.08
C LEU A 6 26.57 42.69 54.95
N SER A 7 26.30 43.88 54.41
CA SER A 7 25.48 44.87 55.10
C SER A 7 24.04 44.39 55.21
N SER A 8 23.31 44.81 56.24
CA SER A 8 21.90 44.45 56.46
C SER A 8 21.02 44.65 55.21
N GLY A 9 21.30 45.70 54.42
CA GLY A 9 20.63 45.96 53.14
C GLY A 9 20.91 44.93 52.05
N GLN A 10 22.13 44.40 51.96
CA GLN A 10 22.50 43.36 50.98
C GLN A 10 21.84 42.02 51.31
N VAL A 11 21.67 41.70 52.59
CA VAL A 11 20.96 40.48 53.04
C VAL A 11 19.48 40.57 52.69
N SER A 12 18.84 41.72 52.92
CA SER A 12 17.43 41.93 52.58
C SER A 12 17.17 41.82 51.07
N LEU A 13 18.06 42.37 50.24
CA LEU A 13 17.92 42.33 48.78
C LEU A 13 18.15 40.92 48.22
N LEU A 14 19.12 40.18 48.75
CA LEU A 14 19.33 38.76 48.43
C LEU A 14 18.11 37.91 48.82
N LEU A 15 17.56 38.13 50.02
CA LEU A 15 16.38 37.40 50.49
C LEU A 15 15.17 37.65 49.58
N SER A 16 14.91 38.91 49.21
CA SER A 16 13.82 39.29 48.31
C SER A 16 14.00 38.70 46.90
N CYS A 17 15.23 38.69 46.37
CA CYS A 17 15.54 38.11 45.08
C CYS A 17 15.35 36.57 45.07
N ILE A 18 15.74 35.89 46.14
CA ILE A 18 15.53 34.44 46.30
C ILE A 18 14.02 34.11 46.39
N ILE A 19 13.24 34.90 47.13
CA ILE A 19 11.80 34.69 47.26
C ILE A 19 11.11 34.88 45.89
N THR A 20 11.44 35.94 45.16
CA THR A 20 10.85 36.19 43.84
C THR A 20 11.23 35.12 42.82
N LEU A 21 12.48 34.66 42.81
CA LEU A 21 12.95 33.56 41.94
C LEU A 21 12.29 32.22 42.29
N THR A 22 12.10 31.90 43.56
CA THR A 22 11.46 30.65 43.97
C THR A 22 9.98 30.63 43.60
N PHE A 23 9.25 31.73 43.82
CA PHE A 23 7.84 31.83 43.42
C PHE A 23 7.64 31.80 41.90
N THR A 24 8.49 32.49 41.14
CA THR A 24 8.43 32.45 39.66
C THR A 24 8.76 31.06 39.11
N ALA A 25 9.75 30.37 39.67
CA ALA A 25 10.07 28.99 39.30
C ALA A 25 8.91 28.02 39.64
N LEU A 26 8.28 28.17 40.81
CA LEU A 26 7.12 27.37 41.21
C LEU A 26 5.93 27.57 40.26
N LEU A 27 5.62 28.82 39.89
CA LEU A 27 4.56 29.12 38.93
C LEU A 27 4.87 28.52 37.55
N PHE A 28 6.11 28.63 37.09
CA PHE A 28 6.54 28.05 35.81
C PHE A 28 6.47 26.52 35.78
N LEU A 29 6.94 25.86 36.84
CA LEU A 29 6.87 24.40 36.96
C LEU A 29 5.42 23.90 37.07
N THR A 30 4.56 24.66 37.76
CA THR A 30 3.12 24.36 37.84
C THR A 30 2.47 24.44 36.45
N GLY A 31 2.78 25.48 35.67
CA GLY A 31 2.32 25.62 34.28
C GLY A 31 2.79 24.48 33.37
N LEU A 32 4.07 24.11 33.46
CA LEU A 32 4.62 22.98 32.70
C LEU A 32 3.96 21.64 33.06
N PHE A 33 3.67 21.42 34.33
CA PHE A 33 3.02 20.18 34.77
C PHE A 33 1.57 20.08 34.28
N LEU A 34 0.82 21.19 34.32
CA LEU A 34 -0.52 21.30 33.76
C LEU A 34 -0.53 21.05 32.25
N GLN A 35 0.39 21.67 31.51
CA GLN A 35 0.53 21.46 30.05
C GLN A 35 0.88 20.01 29.70
N ARG A 36 1.73 19.35 30.49
CA ARG A 36 2.05 17.94 30.29
C ARG A 36 0.84 17.03 30.53
N ARG A 37 0.04 17.30 31.55
CA ARG A 37 -1.18 16.53 31.83
C ARG A 37 -2.25 16.73 30.76
N THR A 38 -2.45 17.95 30.26
CA THR A 38 -3.43 18.20 29.20
C THR A 38 -3.02 17.56 27.89
N VAL A 39 -1.74 17.61 27.50
CA VAL A 39 -1.25 16.93 26.29
C VAL A 39 -1.38 15.41 26.40
N SER A 40 -1.05 14.81 27.55
CA SER A 40 -1.25 13.36 27.76
C SER A 40 -2.73 12.97 27.74
N SER A 41 -3.60 13.75 28.37
CA SER A 41 -5.05 13.51 28.36
C SER A 41 -5.63 13.63 26.94
N LEU A 42 -5.25 14.68 26.21
CA LEU A 42 -5.66 14.85 24.81
C LEU A 42 -5.14 13.73 23.93
N ARG A 43 -3.90 13.25 24.12
CA ARG A 43 -3.39 12.08 23.39
C ARG A 43 -4.16 10.80 23.68
N LEU A 44 -4.65 10.61 24.90
CA LEU A 44 -5.48 9.46 25.24
C LEU A 44 -6.90 9.56 24.67
N HIS A 45 -7.46 10.77 24.54
CA HIS A 45 -8.79 10.99 23.96
C HIS A 45 -8.79 11.11 22.43
N LEU A 46 -7.65 11.52 21.84
CA LEU A 46 -7.41 11.56 20.39
C LEU A 46 -6.80 10.25 19.87
N ALA A 47 -6.34 9.36 20.75
CA ALA A 47 -5.95 8.01 20.34
C ALA A 47 -7.22 7.32 19.80
N PRO A 48 -7.23 6.90 18.53
CA PRO A 48 -8.41 6.27 17.95
C PRO A 48 -8.75 5.01 18.76
N ASN A 49 -9.93 5.00 19.37
CA ASN A 49 -10.51 3.82 20.02
C ASN A 49 -10.77 2.78 18.92
N LEU A 50 -9.78 1.95 18.67
CA LEU A 50 -9.88 0.85 17.73
C LEU A 50 -10.69 -0.27 18.40
N PRO A 51 -11.67 -0.88 17.70
CA PRO A 51 -12.39 -2.02 18.23
C PRO A 51 -11.41 -3.14 18.59
N PRO A 52 -11.69 -3.92 19.65
CA PRO A 52 -10.84 -5.02 20.06
C PRO A 52 -10.67 -6.01 18.91
N ILE A 53 -9.44 -6.48 18.72
CA ILE A 53 -9.08 -7.47 17.71
C ILE A 53 -9.91 -8.72 17.99
N PRO A 54 -10.88 -9.11 17.13
CA PRO A 54 -11.54 -10.40 17.29
C PRO A 54 -10.48 -11.49 17.14
N ALA A 55 -10.50 -12.46 18.04
CA ALA A 55 -9.60 -13.62 17.97
C ALA A 55 -9.71 -14.26 16.59
N SER A 56 -8.57 -14.41 15.90
CA SER A 56 -8.51 -14.93 14.54
C SER A 56 -8.91 -16.42 14.52
N HIS A 57 -10.17 -16.70 14.27
CA HIS A 57 -10.61 -18.03 13.84
C HIS A 57 -10.25 -18.20 12.36
N TYR A 58 -8.95 -18.31 12.05
CA TYR A 58 -8.55 -18.76 10.72
C TYR A 58 -8.88 -20.26 10.61
N LYS A 59 -10.08 -20.55 10.10
CA LYS A 59 -10.45 -21.85 9.57
C LYS A 59 -10.15 -21.76 8.07
N ALA A 60 -9.42 -22.73 7.51
CA ALA A 60 -9.23 -22.84 6.08
C ALA A 60 -10.59 -22.67 5.37
N PRO A 61 -10.69 -21.87 4.29
CA PRO A 61 -11.98 -21.64 3.65
C PRO A 61 -12.57 -22.97 3.22
N ALA A 62 -13.87 -23.17 3.48
CA ALA A 62 -14.64 -24.13 2.69
C ALA A 62 -14.48 -23.76 1.20
N PRO A 63 -14.57 -24.72 0.27
CA PRO A 63 -14.48 -24.45 -1.16
C PRO A 63 -15.34 -23.24 -1.53
N ALA A 64 -14.78 -22.35 -2.34
CA ALA A 64 -15.43 -21.11 -2.75
C ALA A 64 -16.86 -21.42 -3.24
N PRO A 65 -17.86 -20.58 -2.89
CA PRO A 65 -19.18 -20.72 -3.50
C PRO A 65 -19.02 -20.66 -5.02
N LEU A 66 -19.81 -21.47 -5.73
CA LEU A 66 -19.83 -21.52 -7.19
C LEU A 66 -19.83 -20.08 -7.76
N PRO A 67 -19.03 -19.79 -8.79
CA PRO A 67 -19.02 -18.49 -9.44
C PRO A 67 -20.45 -18.17 -9.88
N ARG A 68 -20.85 -16.92 -9.73
CA ARG A 68 -22.16 -16.44 -10.21
C ARG A 68 -22.30 -16.49 -11.73
N TYR A 69 -21.27 -16.93 -12.45
CA TYR A 69 -21.15 -16.86 -13.89
C TYR A 69 -20.97 -18.26 -14.48
N THR A 70 -22.03 -19.06 -14.40
CA THR A 70 -22.32 -20.03 -15.47
C THR A 70 -23.27 -19.33 -16.44
N ASN A 71 -22.86 -19.23 -17.69
CA ASN A 71 -23.66 -18.77 -18.82
C ASN A 71 -25.12 -19.31 -18.73
N PRO A 72 -26.17 -18.48 -18.83
CA PRO A 72 -27.57 -18.94 -18.70
C PRO A 72 -28.01 -19.95 -19.77
N ASP A 73 -27.28 -20.08 -20.88
CA ASP A 73 -27.54 -21.10 -21.92
C ASP A 73 -26.78 -22.43 -21.73
N TYR A 74 -26.02 -22.58 -20.63
CA TYR A 74 -25.35 -23.84 -20.30
C TYR A 74 -26.16 -24.66 -19.29
N PRO A 75 -26.30 -26.00 -19.45
CA PRO A 75 -26.99 -26.85 -18.48
C PRO A 75 -26.35 -26.73 -17.09
N SER A 76 -27.00 -25.96 -16.22
CA SER A 76 -26.46 -25.36 -14.99
C SER A 76 -25.99 -26.36 -13.94
N HIS A 77 -26.47 -27.61 -13.97
CA HIS A 77 -26.03 -28.65 -13.04
C HIS A 77 -24.73 -29.36 -13.47
N LEU A 78 -24.47 -29.47 -14.77
CA LEU A 78 -23.25 -30.11 -15.30
C LEU A 78 -22.06 -29.12 -15.31
N ALA A 79 -22.32 -27.85 -15.61
CA ALA A 79 -21.30 -26.78 -15.57
C ALA A 79 -20.82 -26.47 -14.14
N ALA A 80 -21.71 -26.49 -13.15
CA ALA A 80 -21.33 -26.31 -11.75
C ALA A 80 -20.47 -27.47 -11.23
N GLN A 81 -20.79 -28.71 -11.63
CA GLN A 81 -19.99 -29.89 -11.25
C GLN A 81 -18.64 -29.95 -11.98
N SER A 82 -18.60 -29.66 -13.28
CA SER A 82 -17.35 -29.63 -14.03
C SER A 82 -16.44 -28.48 -13.59
N TYR A 83 -17.00 -27.31 -13.30
CA TYR A 83 -16.26 -26.18 -12.74
C TYR A 83 -15.79 -26.45 -11.31
N ALA A 84 -16.63 -27.04 -10.45
CA ALA A 84 -16.19 -27.46 -9.12
C ALA A 84 -15.10 -28.54 -9.18
N ALA A 85 -15.19 -29.48 -10.13
CA ALA A 85 -14.16 -30.48 -10.39
C ALA A 85 -12.86 -29.84 -10.93
N GLN A 86 -12.96 -28.82 -11.78
CA GLN A 86 -11.81 -28.02 -12.24
C GLN A 86 -11.20 -27.20 -11.09
N GLN A 87 -12.00 -26.59 -10.22
CA GLN A 87 -11.49 -25.90 -9.03
C GLN A 87 -10.80 -26.86 -8.06
N GLN A 88 -11.26 -28.11 -7.98
CA GLN A 88 -10.62 -29.16 -7.17
C GLN A 88 -9.30 -29.65 -7.77
N SER A 89 -9.10 -29.54 -9.09
CA SER A 89 -7.83 -29.90 -9.73
C SER A 89 -6.77 -28.80 -9.66
N VAL A 90 -7.17 -27.57 -9.32
CA VAL A 90 -6.24 -26.44 -9.16
C VAL A 90 -5.54 -26.50 -7.81
N ASP A 91 -4.21 -26.52 -7.83
CA ASP A 91 -3.38 -26.39 -6.63
C ASP A 91 -3.26 -24.92 -6.18
N TRP A 92 -4.25 -24.46 -5.43
CA TRP A 92 -4.30 -23.10 -4.87
C TRP A 92 -3.14 -22.78 -3.92
N ALA A 93 -2.42 -23.78 -3.41
CA ALA A 93 -1.25 -23.54 -2.56
C ALA A 93 -0.05 -22.98 -3.35
N ARG A 94 -0.07 -23.11 -4.69
CA ARG A 94 0.97 -22.60 -5.59
C ARG A 94 0.55 -21.35 -6.35
N LEU A 95 -0.65 -20.82 -6.11
CA LEU A 95 -1.17 -19.61 -6.73
C LEU A 95 -1.29 -18.48 -5.71
N ALA A 96 -0.89 -17.26 -6.07
CA ALA A 96 -1.05 -16.12 -5.17
C ALA A 96 -1.42 -14.80 -5.84
N HIS A 97 -2.23 -14.01 -5.11
CA HIS A 97 -2.34 -12.56 -5.30
C HIS A 97 -1.19 -11.88 -4.57
N VAL A 98 -0.42 -11.07 -5.28
CA VAL A 98 0.80 -10.44 -4.75
C VAL A 98 0.71 -8.92 -4.85
N GLN A 99 1.12 -8.24 -3.78
CA GLN A 99 1.24 -6.79 -3.72
C GLN A 99 2.62 -6.41 -3.19
N ILE A 100 3.15 -5.32 -3.74
CA ILE A 100 4.53 -4.88 -3.51
C ILE A 100 4.50 -3.38 -3.24
N PRO A 101 4.02 -2.95 -2.06
CA PRO A 101 4.04 -1.54 -1.71
C PRO A 101 5.49 -1.07 -1.63
N THR A 102 5.82 -0.06 -2.42
CA THR A 102 7.13 0.60 -2.46
C THR A 102 7.14 1.95 -1.76
N SER A 103 6.02 2.35 -1.15
CA SER A 103 5.94 3.53 -0.29
C SER A 103 5.09 3.20 0.93
N HIS A 104 5.38 3.84 2.06
CA HIS A 104 4.60 3.65 3.28
C HIS A 104 3.11 4.00 3.12
N ARG A 105 2.77 4.92 2.21
CA ARG A 105 1.39 5.33 1.90
C ARG A 105 0.60 4.19 1.24
N THR A 106 1.21 3.53 0.27
CA THR A 106 0.56 2.50 -0.56
C THR A 106 0.34 1.18 0.17
N VAL A 107 0.96 0.99 1.34
CA VAL A 107 0.76 -0.18 2.21
C VAL A 107 -0.72 -0.36 2.55
N CYS A 108 -1.43 0.71 2.89
CA CYS A 108 -2.84 0.58 3.25
C CYS A 108 -3.69 0.11 2.07
N SER A 109 -3.47 0.67 0.87
CA SER A 109 -4.16 0.24 -0.35
C SER A 109 -3.92 -1.25 -0.66
N ALA A 110 -2.69 -1.75 -0.47
CA ALA A 110 -2.40 -3.16 -0.59
C ALA A 110 -3.11 -4.02 0.48
N VAL A 111 -3.18 -3.56 1.74
CA VAL A 111 -3.92 -4.25 2.81
C VAL A 111 -5.42 -4.27 2.52
N MET A 112 -6.00 -3.18 1.99
CA MET A 112 -7.41 -3.11 1.61
C MET A 112 -7.75 -4.14 0.53
N LEU A 113 -6.90 -4.30 -0.49
CA LEU A 113 -7.06 -5.34 -1.50
C LEU A 113 -7.12 -6.74 -0.87
N PHE A 114 -6.18 -7.05 0.03
CA PHE A 114 -6.17 -8.35 0.71
C PHE A 114 -7.35 -8.55 1.66
N ALA A 115 -7.85 -7.48 2.26
CA ALA A 115 -9.05 -7.50 3.08
C ALA A 115 -10.30 -7.85 2.26
N GLU A 116 -10.40 -7.34 1.04
CA GLU A 116 -11.52 -7.68 0.13
C GLU A 116 -11.39 -9.11 -0.42
N LEU A 117 -10.20 -9.55 -0.84
CA LEU A 117 -9.97 -10.95 -1.22
C LEU A 117 -10.28 -11.91 -0.06
N HIS A 118 -9.95 -11.52 1.17
CA HIS A 118 -10.33 -12.29 2.38
C HIS A 118 -11.85 -12.35 2.54
N ARG A 119 -12.53 -11.21 2.47
CA ARG A 119 -13.98 -11.08 2.65
C ARG A 119 -14.74 -11.90 1.60
N LEU A 120 -14.24 -11.90 0.36
CA LEU A 120 -14.78 -12.64 -0.77
C LEU A 120 -14.33 -14.11 -0.83
N LYS A 121 -13.51 -14.55 0.14
CA LYS A 121 -13.05 -15.94 0.29
C LYS A 121 -12.28 -16.48 -0.93
N SER A 122 -11.41 -15.65 -1.53
CA SER A 122 -10.46 -16.13 -2.54
C SER A 122 -9.66 -17.32 -1.97
N PRO A 123 -9.58 -18.46 -2.68
CA PRO A 123 -8.80 -19.62 -2.25
C PRO A 123 -7.29 -19.44 -2.47
N ALA A 124 -6.88 -18.50 -3.32
CA ALA A 124 -5.47 -18.24 -3.61
C ALA A 124 -4.73 -17.65 -2.39
N ARG A 125 -3.43 -17.90 -2.32
CA ARG A 125 -2.56 -17.29 -1.30
C ARG A 125 -2.53 -15.78 -1.51
N ARG A 126 -2.27 -15.07 -0.41
CA ARG A 126 -2.10 -13.61 -0.42
C ARG A 126 -0.72 -13.32 0.10
N VAL A 127 0.11 -12.65 -0.69
CA VAL A 127 1.51 -12.42 -0.37
C VAL A 127 1.82 -10.94 -0.51
N MET A 128 2.42 -10.36 0.52
CA MET A 128 2.90 -8.99 0.48
C MET A 128 4.42 -8.99 0.53
N VAL A 129 5.05 -8.42 -0.49
CA VAL A 129 6.50 -8.23 -0.58
C VAL A 129 6.81 -6.80 -0.19
N PHE A 130 7.78 -6.57 0.70
CA PHE A 130 8.09 -5.22 1.19
C PHE A 130 9.56 -5.12 1.62
N PRO A 131 10.13 -3.90 1.76
CA PRO A 131 11.51 -3.73 2.20
C PRO A 131 11.71 -4.25 3.63
N GLN A 132 12.76 -5.05 3.85
CA GLN A 132 13.07 -5.61 5.17
C GLN A 132 13.34 -4.53 6.22
N GLU A 133 13.84 -3.38 5.80
CA GLU A 133 14.23 -2.24 6.63
C GLU A 133 13.02 -1.66 7.40
N TRP A 134 11.82 -1.75 6.83
CA TRP A 134 10.58 -1.27 7.45
C TRP A 134 10.26 -1.97 8.79
N ILE A 135 10.78 -3.20 8.98
CA ILE A 135 10.63 -3.97 10.23
C ILE A 135 11.89 -3.95 11.12
N GLU A 136 13.06 -3.63 10.56
CA GLU A 136 14.34 -3.66 11.30
C GLU A 136 14.58 -2.43 12.15
N GLY A 137 14.14 -1.24 11.71
CA GLY A 137 14.25 0.00 12.50
C GLY A 137 13.55 -0.05 13.87
N ALA A 138 12.73 -1.08 14.13
CA ALA A 138 12.15 -1.34 15.45
C ALA A 138 13.12 -2.01 16.45
N LYS A 139 14.12 -2.75 15.99
CA LYS A 139 15.07 -3.49 16.85
C LYS A 139 16.09 -2.55 17.51
N ASP A 140 16.52 -1.51 16.80
CA ASP A 140 17.43 -0.48 17.33
C ASP A 140 16.80 0.33 18.47
N TRP A 141 15.47 0.34 18.56
CA TRP A 141 14.72 0.99 19.63
C TRP A 141 14.45 0.06 20.83
N ALA A 142 14.15 -1.21 20.60
CA ALA A 142 13.81 -2.17 21.67
C ALA A 142 15.03 -2.67 22.46
N GLY A 143 16.23 -2.59 21.88
CA GLY A 143 17.49 -2.84 22.57
C GLY A 143 18.03 -1.58 23.22
N GLY A 144 17.71 -1.34 24.49
CA GLY A 144 18.19 -0.20 25.29
C GLY A 144 19.70 -0.15 25.55
N LYS A 145 20.52 -0.08 24.50
CA LYS A 145 21.97 0.14 24.54
C LYS A 145 22.42 1.03 23.39
N GLY A 146 21.98 2.28 23.40
CA GLY A 146 22.45 3.29 22.46
C GLY A 146 22.07 4.67 22.95
N GLY A 147 22.92 5.28 23.78
CA GLY A 147 22.82 6.70 24.18
C GLY A 147 23.15 7.67 23.04
N GLY A 148 22.68 7.40 21.83
CA GLY A 148 22.80 8.28 20.66
C GLY A 148 21.49 9.03 20.45
N LYS A 149 21.58 10.31 20.07
CA LYS A 149 20.46 11.22 19.75
C LYS A 149 19.27 10.47 19.16
N ARG A 150 18.08 10.64 19.75
CA ARG A 150 16.80 10.14 19.23
C ARG A 150 16.72 10.44 17.73
N ALA A 151 16.98 9.44 16.89
CA ALA A 151 16.64 9.53 15.48
C ALA A 151 15.15 9.81 15.45
N VAL A 152 14.76 10.88 14.76
CA VAL A 152 13.35 11.20 14.52
C VAL A 152 12.77 9.95 13.87
N GLU A 153 11.89 9.24 14.59
CA GLU A 153 11.15 8.10 14.04
C GLU A 153 10.46 8.61 12.79
N ASP A 154 10.73 8.01 11.63
CA ASP A 154 9.94 8.28 10.43
C ASP A 154 8.46 8.08 10.81
N PRO A 155 7.60 9.13 10.70
CA PRO A 155 6.22 9.08 11.16
C PRO A 155 5.44 7.87 10.63
N TRP A 156 5.84 7.35 9.47
CA TRP A 156 5.14 6.29 8.75
C TRP A 156 5.57 4.87 9.12
N GLY A 157 6.77 4.69 9.70
CA GLY A 157 7.29 3.36 10.04
C GLY A 157 6.43 2.61 11.07
N SER A 158 5.93 3.31 12.10
CA SER A 158 5.08 2.70 13.13
C SER A 158 3.73 2.23 12.56
N THR A 159 3.13 3.06 11.70
CA THR A 159 1.90 2.79 10.97
C THR A 159 2.09 1.61 10.02
N THR A 160 3.17 1.59 9.24
CA THR A 160 3.51 0.50 8.33
C THR A 160 3.63 -0.84 9.07
N ARG A 161 4.41 -0.89 10.16
CA ARG A 161 4.53 -2.11 10.99
C ARG A 161 3.20 -2.56 11.58
N ARG A 162 2.30 -1.63 11.91
CA ARG A 162 0.93 -1.95 12.35
C ARG A 162 0.12 -2.56 11.22
N LEU A 163 0.14 -1.97 10.03
CA LEU A 163 -0.59 -2.46 8.86
C LEU A 163 -0.10 -3.84 8.42
N LEU A 164 1.22 -4.08 8.39
CA LEU A 164 1.80 -5.39 8.11
C LEU A 164 1.28 -6.45 9.09
N ARG A 165 1.25 -6.14 10.40
CA ARG A 165 0.67 -7.05 11.42
C ARG A 165 -0.82 -7.31 11.19
N VAL A 166 -1.59 -6.29 10.82
CA VAL A 166 -3.02 -6.44 10.48
C VAL A 166 -3.18 -7.36 9.26
N ALA A 167 -2.39 -7.14 8.21
CA ALA A 167 -2.41 -7.96 7.00
C ALA A 167 -2.17 -9.44 7.31
N GLY A 168 -1.10 -9.74 8.05
CA GLY A 168 -0.78 -11.12 8.43
C GLY A 168 -1.81 -11.76 9.36
N ARG A 169 -2.21 -11.06 10.43
CA ARG A 169 -3.07 -11.65 11.48
C ARG A 169 -4.54 -11.70 11.11
N ARG A 170 -5.08 -10.64 10.52
CA ARG A 170 -6.52 -10.51 10.24
C ARG A 170 -6.90 -11.09 8.89
N TYR A 171 -5.99 -10.97 7.93
CA TYR A 171 -6.24 -11.38 6.55
C TYR A 171 -5.32 -12.52 6.12
N GLY A 172 -4.51 -13.15 6.98
CA GLY A 172 -3.70 -14.31 6.58
C GLY A 172 -2.73 -14.02 5.42
N VAL A 173 -2.28 -12.78 5.28
CA VAL A 173 -1.31 -12.39 4.26
C VAL A 173 0.08 -12.89 4.66
N GLN A 174 0.77 -13.53 3.73
CA GLN A 174 2.15 -13.97 3.91
C GLN A 174 3.08 -12.78 3.66
N LEU A 175 3.74 -12.34 4.72
CA LEU A 175 4.67 -11.23 4.70
C LEU A 175 6.05 -11.71 4.24
N ARG A 176 6.57 -11.15 3.15
CA ARG A 176 7.88 -11.48 2.59
C ARG A 176 8.78 -10.24 2.57
N PRO A 177 9.59 -10.04 3.61
CA PRO A 177 10.59 -8.99 3.58
C PRO A 177 11.64 -9.31 2.53
N VAL A 178 12.10 -8.29 1.81
CA VAL A 178 13.21 -8.37 0.85
C VAL A 178 14.31 -7.44 1.35
N GLY A 179 15.48 -7.99 1.61
CA GLY A 179 16.68 -7.20 1.86
C GLY A 179 17.23 -6.69 0.54
N ILE A 180 17.46 -5.38 0.46
CA ILE A 180 18.16 -4.77 -0.66
C ILE A 180 19.62 -4.71 -0.27
N GLU A 181 20.40 -5.71 -0.71
CA GLU A 181 21.85 -5.73 -0.53
C GLU A 181 22.41 -4.44 -1.13
N ALA A 182 22.95 -3.58 -0.27
CA ALA A 182 23.61 -2.38 -0.70
C ALA A 182 24.79 -2.80 -1.58
N GLY A 183 24.73 -2.49 -2.88
CA GLY A 183 25.97 -2.22 -3.59
C GLY A 183 26.69 -1.16 -2.76
N GLU A 184 27.96 -1.40 -2.41
CA GLU A 184 28.76 -0.48 -1.61
C GLU A 184 28.58 0.93 -2.18
N ALA A 185 27.73 1.73 -1.52
CA ALA A 185 27.68 3.14 -1.76
C ALA A 185 29.02 3.61 -1.23
N GLU A 186 29.98 3.74 -2.14
CA GLU A 186 31.30 4.30 -1.92
C GLU A 186 31.09 5.77 -1.59
N GLY A 187 30.54 6.03 -0.40
CA GLY A 187 30.36 7.35 0.14
C GLY A 187 31.76 7.93 0.24
N LYS A 188 32.05 8.89 -0.64
CA LYS A 188 33.25 9.71 -0.56
C LYS A 188 33.27 10.28 0.86
N ARG A 189 34.09 9.69 1.72
CA ARG A 189 34.43 10.27 3.01
C ARG A 189 35.12 11.58 2.71
N GLY A 190 34.37 12.68 2.77
CA GLY A 190 34.94 14.02 2.75
C GLY A 190 36.02 14.12 3.83
N TRP A 191 37.10 14.84 3.51
CA TRP A 191 38.23 15.08 4.42
C TRP A 191 37.79 15.63 5.78
N TRP A 192 36.68 16.38 5.79
CA TRP A 192 35.92 16.71 6.99
C TRP A 192 34.83 15.65 7.11
N GLY A 193 34.80 14.86 8.18
CA GLY A 193 33.88 13.74 8.39
C GLY A 193 32.36 14.05 8.41
N SER A 194 31.90 15.12 7.75
CA SER A 194 30.51 15.43 7.44
C SER A 194 30.10 14.88 6.07
N GLY A 195 30.26 13.58 5.86
CA GLY A 195 29.50 12.93 4.80
C GLY A 195 28.03 12.98 5.21
N GLU A 196 27.21 13.77 4.50
CA GLU A 196 25.77 13.55 4.51
C GLU A 196 25.56 12.09 4.13
N LYS A 197 25.06 11.28 5.06
CA LYS A 197 24.51 9.99 4.70
C LYS A 197 23.32 10.29 3.81
N GLU A 198 23.48 10.05 2.51
CA GLU A 198 22.37 10.04 1.57
C GLU A 198 21.25 9.19 2.18
N VAL A 199 20.09 9.80 2.39
CA VAL A 199 18.94 9.09 2.96
C VAL A 199 18.46 8.12 1.90
N ARG A 200 18.79 6.84 2.09
CA ARG A 200 18.39 5.77 1.17
C ARG A 200 16.89 5.55 1.31
N ASP A 201 16.13 5.75 0.23
CA ASP A 201 14.72 5.35 0.17
C ASP A 201 14.66 3.87 -0.25
N GLU A 202 14.36 2.99 0.71
CA GLU A 202 14.30 1.55 0.47
C GLU A 202 13.12 1.16 -0.43
N GLY A 203 12.11 2.03 -0.50
CA GLY A 203 10.98 1.90 -1.39
C GLY A 203 11.36 2.04 -2.86
N VAL A 204 12.13 3.08 -3.17
CA VAL A 204 12.65 3.35 -4.53
C VAL A 204 13.50 2.18 -5.03
N GLU A 205 14.37 1.64 -4.18
CA GLU A 205 15.20 0.49 -4.54
C GLU A 205 14.37 -0.79 -4.74
N LEU A 206 13.34 -1.02 -3.93
CA LEU A 206 12.42 -2.14 -4.16
C LEU A 206 11.63 -1.96 -5.47
N GLU A 207 11.25 -0.74 -5.85
CA GLU A 207 10.56 -0.47 -7.12
C GLU A 207 11.42 -0.91 -8.31
N ARG A 208 12.72 -0.60 -8.31
CA ARG A 208 13.66 -1.07 -9.35
C ARG A 208 13.71 -2.59 -9.49
N HIS A 209 13.51 -3.30 -8.38
CA HIS A 209 13.62 -4.76 -8.31
C HIS A 209 12.25 -5.45 -8.20
N ARG A 210 11.15 -4.72 -8.35
CA ARG A 210 9.78 -5.17 -8.03
C ARG A 210 9.42 -6.47 -8.74
N LEU A 211 9.56 -6.52 -10.06
CA LEU A 211 9.23 -7.71 -10.84
C LEU A 211 10.24 -8.85 -10.67
N SER A 212 11.51 -8.52 -10.43
CA SER A 212 12.53 -9.54 -10.11
C SER A 212 12.19 -10.25 -8.79
N ALA A 213 11.67 -9.51 -7.81
CA ALA A 213 11.20 -10.06 -6.54
C ALA A 213 10.00 -11.00 -6.75
N VAL A 214 9.06 -10.65 -7.64
CA VAL A 214 7.91 -11.51 -8.01
C VAL A 214 8.36 -12.78 -8.72
N LEU A 215 9.18 -12.66 -9.76
CA LEU A 215 9.68 -13.80 -10.53
C LEU A 215 10.48 -14.76 -9.64
N GLY A 216 11.16 -14.23 -8.62
CA GLY A 216 11.91 -14.99 -7.62
C GLY A 216 11.05 -15.77 -6.61
N LEU A 217 9.72 -15.59 -6.57
CA LEU A 217 8.81 -16.30 -5.65
C LEU A 217 8.56 -17.77 -6.05
N GLY A 218 9.60 -18.53 -6.39
CA GLY A 218 9.41 -19.85 -7.00
C GLY A 218 8.98 -20.98 -6.07
N ASP A 219 8.47 -20.70 -4.86
CA ASP A 219 7.58 -21.62 -4.16
C ASP A 219 6.14 -21.55 -4.70
N LEU A 220 5.83 -20.51 -5.47
CA LEU A 220 4.61 -20.36 -6.25
C LEU A 220 4.85 -20.86 -7.67
N GLU A 221 3.77 -21.09 -8.40
CA GLU A 221 3.77 -21.36 -9.84
C GLU A 221 3.37 -20.11 -10.61
N ARG A 222 2.30 -19.44 -10.16
CA ARG A 222 1.80 -18.21 -10.78
C ARG A 222 1.40 -17.19 -9.75
N VAL A 223 1.58 -15.94 -10.15
CA VAL A 223 1.32 -14.77 -9.34
C VAL A 223 0.53 -13.77 -10.16
N LEU A 224 -0.55 -13.23 -9.60
CA LEU A 224 -1.27 -12.08 -10.15
C LEU A 224 -0.94 -10.84 -9.31
N VAL A 225 -0.40 -9.82 -9.96
CA VAL A 225 -0.19 -8.49 -9.40
C VAL A 225 -1.17 -7.55 -10.08
N VAL A 226 -1.95 -6.81 -9.29
CA VAL A 226 -2.89 -5.81 -9.80
C VAL A 226 -2.50 -4.42 -9.28
N ARG A 227 -2.76 -3.39 -10.08
CA ARG A 227 -2.52 -1.99 -9.74
C ARG A 227 -3.36 -1.59 -8.53
N THR A 228 -2.75 -0.84 -7.62
CA THR A 228 -3.41 -0.21 -6.48
C THR A 228 -3.20 1.30 -6.54
N PRO A 229 -4.13 2.12 -6.03
CA PRO A 229 -5.38 1.75 -5.34
C PRO A 229 -6.47 1.23 -6.28
N GLY A 230 -7.31 0.34 -5.75
CA GLY A 230 -8.42 -0.27 -6.48
C GLY A 230 -9.34 -1.08 -5.58
N TRP A 231 -10.43 -1.59 -6.13
CA TRP A 231 -11.51 -2.25 -5.42
C TRP A 231 -11.88 -3.59 -6.05
N VAL A 232 -11.91 -4.65 -5.23
CA VAL A 232 -12.32 -5.99 -5.69
C VAL A 232 -13.84 -6.09 -5.65
N LEU A 233 -14.47 -6.27 -6.81
CA LEU A 233 -15.91 -6.54 -6.93
C LEU A 233 -16.18 -8.03 -6.89
N ASP A 234 -15.38 -8.81 -7.62
CA ASP A 234 -15.48 -10.26 -7.71
C ASP A 234 -14.11 -10.91 -7.61
N ALA A 235 -13.88 -11.67 -6.53
CA ALA A 235 -12.64 -12.43 -6.37
C ALA A 235 -12.56 -13.61 -7.35
N SER A 236 -13.70 -14.18 -7.75
CA SER A 236 -13.72 -15.38 -8.59
C SER A 236 -13.17 -15.12 -9.98
N GLY A 237 -13.37 -13.93 -10.54
CA GLY A 237 -12.76 -13.52 -11.80
C GLY A 237 -11.23 -13.33 -11.70
N LEU A 238 -10.74 -12.73 -10.60
CA LEU A 238 -9.30 -12.63 -10.34
C LEU A 238 -8.65 -14.01 -10.12
N ASP A 239 -9.34 -14.90 -9.41
CA ASP A 239 -8.90 -16.27 -9.16
C ASP A 239 -8.91 -17.10 -10.45
N ALA A 240 -9.89 -16.90 -11.32
CA ALA A 240 -9.96 -17.52 -12.63
C ALA A 240 -8.82 -17.06 -13.55
N ALA A 241 -8.52 -15.76 -13.60
CA ALA A 241 -7.37 -15.23 -14.33
C ALA A 241 -6.05 -15.85 -13.83
N LEU A 242 -5.91 -16.01 -12.51
CA LEU A 242 -4.73 -16.63 -11.90
C LEU A 242 -4.61 -18.14 -12.20
N ALA A 243 -5.72 -18.88 -12.13
CA ALA A 243 -5.73 -20.34 -12.29
C ALA A 243 -5.70 -20.79 -13.76
N TYR A 244 -6.39 -20.07 -14.65
CA TYR A 244 -6.64 -20.48 -16.03
C TYR A 244 -6.05 -19.54 -17.07
N GLY A 245 -5.54 -18.36 -16.67
CA GLY A 245 -4.87 -17.44 -17.58
C GLY A 245 -3.67 -18.11 -18.26
N GLY A 246 -3.66 -18.07 -19.59
CA GLY A 246 -2.53 -18.52 -20.39
C GLY A 246 -1.36 -17.56 -20.24
N VAL A 247 -0.24 -18.05 -19.74
CA VAL A 247 1.00 -17.27 -19.64
C VAL A 247 2.19 -18.18 -19.85
N GLU A 248 3.05 -17.83 -20.81
CA GLU A 248 4.34 -18.50 -20.96
C GLU A 248 5.28 -18.04 -19.84
N ARG A 249 5.47 -16.72 -19.72
CA ARG A 249 6.33 -16.09 -18.71
C ARG A 249 5.65 -14.91 -18.00
N VAL A 250 5.26 -13.89 -18.75
CA VAL A 250 4.62 -12.68 -18.25
C VAL A 250 3.47 -12.34 -19.18
N ALA A 251 2.28 -12.13 -18.62
CA ALA A 251 1.13 -11.62 -19.36
C ALA A 251 0.62 -10.35 -18.68
N ALA A 252 0.36 -9.30 -19.43
CA ALA A 252 -0.05 -7.99 -18.93
C ALA A 252 -1.43 -7.60 -19.45
N LEU A 253 -2.24 -7.01 -18.57
CA LEU A 253 -3.46 -6.31 -18.94
C LEU A 253 -3.15 -4.81 -18.99
N LYS A 254 -3.34 -4.21 -20.16
CA LYS A 254 -3.12 -2.78 -20.37
C LYS A 254 -4.41 -2.03 -20.06
N GLY A 255 -4.29 -1.02 -19.20
CA GLY A 255 -5.31 0.00 -18.98
C GLY A 255 -4.97 1.30 -19.69
N VAL A 256 -5.78 2.34 -19.42
CA VAL A 256 -5.66 3.66 -20.04
C VAL A 256 -4.29 4.31 -19.78
N ASN A 257 -3.76 4.12 -18.57
CA ASN A 257 -2.51 4.75 -18.11
C ASN A 257 -1.40 3.71 -17.86
N GLY A 258 -1.28 2.71 -18.75
CA GLY A 258 -0.24 1.67 -18.68
C GLY A 258 -0.76 0.36 -18.10
N THR A 259 0.11 -0.43 -17.48
CA THR A 259 -0.24 -1.80 -17.05
C THR A 259 -1.07 -1.82 -15.77
N ASP A 260 -2.28 -2.36 -15.82
CA ASP A 260 -3.23 -2.44 -14.69
C ASP A 260 -3.12 -3.78 -13.95
N ALA A 261 -2.75 -4.87 -14.64
CA ALA A 261 -2.45 -6.15 -14.01
C ALA A 261 -1.36 -6.91 -14.76
N VAL A 262 -0.64 -7.76 -14.03
CA VAL A 262 0.31 -8.71 -14.60
C VAL A 262 0.16 -10.07 -13.95
N LEU A 263 0.02 -11.07 -14.81
CA LEU A 263 0.12 -12.48 -14.47
C LEU A 263 1.54 -12.95 -14.79
N VAL A 264 2.21 -13.51 -13.79
CA VAL A 264 3.60 -13.96 -13.88
C VAL A 264 3.68 -15.44 -13.58
N ARG A 265 4.34 -16.20 -14.45
CA ARG A 265 4.80 -17.56 -14.14
C ARG A 265 6.17 -17.47 -13.48
N THR A 266 6.24 -17.84 -12.20
CA THR A 266 7.46 -17.64 -11.39
C THR A 266 8.55 -18.63 -11.77
N ASP A 267 9.80 -18.17 -11.75
CA ASP A 267 10.99 -18.97 -12.05
C ASP A 267 12.16 -18.42 -11.21
N LYS A 268 12.61 -19.20 -10.22
CA LYS A 268 13.69 -18.77 -9.30
C LYS A 268 14.96 -18.38 -10.05
N GLY A 269 15.32 -19.12 -11.09
CA GLY A 269 16.54 -18.87 -11.86
C GLY A 269 16.45 -17.56 -12.64
N LEU A 270 15.27 -17.26 -13.19
CA LEU A 270 15.03 -16.04 -13.93
C LEU A 270 15.01 -14.80 -13.04
N GLY A 271 14.37 -14.87 -11.87
CA GLY A 271 14.33 -13.77 -10.89
C GLY A 271 15.73 -13.33 -10.45
N VAL A 272 16.63 -14.29 -10.21
CA VAL A 272 18.04 -13.99 -9.85
C VAL A 272 18.78 -13.33 -11.01
N LYS A 273 18.62 -13.81 -12.25
CA LYS A 273 19.26 -13.21 -13.44
C LYS A 273 18.82 -11.76 -13.67
N LEU A 274 17.52 -11.48 -13.52
CA LEU A 274 16.97 -10.12 -13.63
C LEU A 274 17.54 -9.20 -12.56
N ARG A 275 17.59 -9.66 -11.30
CA ARG A 275 18.15 -8.87 -10.20
C ARG A 275 19.60 -8.47 -10.45
N VAL A 276 20.43 -9.40 -10.93
CA VAL A 276 21.84 -9.12 -11.25
C VAL A 276 21.97 -8.09 -12.37
N ARG A 277 21.13 -8.18 -13.41
CA ARG A 277 21.18 -7.25 -14.55
C ARG A 277 20.70 -5.85 -14.16
N LEU A 278 19.59 -5.75 -13.42
CA LEU A 278 19.05 -4.50 -12.89
C LEU A 278 20.01 -3.84 -11.89
N GLY A 279 20.70 -4.63 -11.06
CA GLY A 279 21.69 -4.12 -10.11
C GLY A 279 22.99 -3.62 -10.76
N SER A 280 23.26 -3.96 -12.03
CA SER A 280 24.44 -3.52 -12.76
C SER A 280 24.25 -2.16 -13.45
N GLU A 281 23.02 -1.66 -13.58
CA GLU A 281 22.74 -0.36 -14.18
C GLU A 281 22.79 0.76 -13.13
N LYS A 282 23.92 1.46 -13.05
CA LYS A 282 23.99 2.75 -12.34
C LYS A 282 23.21 3.79 -13.14
N LYS A 283 21.96 4.07 -12.77
CA LYS A 283 21.28 5.26 -13.28
C LYS A 283 20.30 5.85 -12.28
N GLU A 284 20.19 7.18 -12.38
CA GLU A 284 19.22 8.02 -11.69
C GLU A 284 17.83 7.44 -11.92
N VAL A 285 17.19 7.00 -10.84
CA VAL A 285 15.74 6.90 -10.85
C VAL A 285 15.26 8.33 -10.90
N GLU A 286 14.63 8.70 -12.01
CA GLU A 286 13.67 9.79 -12.01
C GLU A 286 12.64 9.41 -10.95
N VAL A 287 12.84 9.92 -9.75
CA VAL A 287 11.80 10.02 -8.74
C VAL A 287 10.76 10.90 -9.41
N HIS A 288 9.76 10.30 -10.03
CA HIS A 288 8.61 11.04 -10.47
C HIS A 288 7.97 11.59 -9.19
N GLU A 289 8.28 12.85 -8.90
CA GLU A 289 7.73 13.66 -7.81
C GLU A 289 6.19 13.80 -7.92
N GLU A 290 5.61 13.25 -8.99
CA GLU A 290 4.18 13.16 -9.26
C GLU A 290 3.70 11.71 -9.16
N ASP A 291 3.64 11.16 -7.94
CA ASP A 291 2.85 9.98 -7.56
C ASP A 291 1.33 10.27 -7.73
N ARG A 292 0.94 10.67 -8.94
CA ARG A 292 -0.40 11.19 -9.29
C ARG A 292 -1.28 10.17 -9.98
N TYR A 293 -0.84 8.93 -10.15
CA TYR A 293 -1.68 7.83 -10.64
C TYR A 293 -0.95 6.60 -10.13
N GLY A 294 -1.53 5.84 -9.19
CA GLY A 294 -0.87 4.64 -8.64
C GLY A 294 -0.09 3.90 -9.72
N LEU A 295 1.23 3.77 -9.51
CA LEU A 295 2.18 3.46 -10.58
C LEU A 295 1.74 2.25 -11.39
N PRO A 296 1.99 2.23 -12.72
CA PRO A 296 1.72 1.05 -13.51
C PRO A 296 2.40 -0.16 -12.88
N VAL A 297 1.76 -1.33 -12.95
CA VAL A 297 2.34 -2.55 -12.38
C VAL A 297 3.69 -2.87 -13.02
N VAL A 298 3.85 -2.49 -14.29
CA VAL A 298 5.10 -2.57 -15.04
C VAL A 298 5.33 -1.24 -15.74
N GLY A 299 6.48 -0.62 -15.47
CA GLY A 299 6.90 0.61 -16.13
C GLY A 299 7.45 0.38 -17.54
N VAL A 300 7.57 1.45 -18.34
CA VAL A 300 8.10 1.38 -19.72
C VAL A 300 9.53 0.82 -19.74
N LYS A 301 10.40 1.28 -18.84
CA LYS A 301 11.80 0.82 -18.73
C LYS A 301 11.90 -0.67 -18.37
N GLU A 302 10.97 -1.18 -17.56
CA GLU A 302 10.91 -2.61 -17.24
C GLU A 302 10.46 -3.44 -18.45
N MET A 303 9.51 -2.94 -19.24
CA MET A 303 9.10 -3.59 -20.50
C MET A 303 10.27 -3.69 -21.49
N GLU A 304 11.08 -2.63 -21.62
CA GLU A 304 12.29 -2.64 -22.45
C GLU A 304 13.30 -3.68 -21.94
N THR A 305 13.44 -3.79 -20.62
CA THR A 305 14.33 -4.78 -19.98
C THR A 305 13.87 -6.22 -20.27
N PHE A 306 12.56 -6.48 -20.25
CA PHE A 306 12.00 -7.78 -20.64
C PHE A 306 12.27 -8.12 -22.09
N ALA A 307 12.06 -7.17 -23.00
CA ALA A 307 12.38 -7.35 -24.42
C ALA A 307 13.88 -7.66 -24.63
N ALA A 308 14.77 -6.96 -23.91
CA ALA A 308 16.22 -7.18 -23.96
C ALA A 308 16.68 -8.54 -23.38
N LEU A 309 15.81 -9.22 -22.63
CA LEU A 309 16.02 -10.57 -22.08
C LEU A 309 15.33 -11.67 -22.91
N GLY A 310 14.65 -11.30 -24.01
CA GLY A 310 13.87 -12.24 -24.81
C GLY A 310 12.62 -12.76 -24.07
N ILE A 311 12.13 -12.01 -23.08
CA ILE A 311 10.88 -12.33 -22.38
C ILE A 311 9.76 -11.57 -23.10
N SER A 312 8.90 -12.30 -23.81
CA SER A 312 7.66 -11.71 -24.33
C SER A 312 6.72 -11.39 -23.17
N VAL A 313 6.05 -10.24 -23.28
CA VAL A 313 4.92 -9.90 -22.43
C VAL A 313 3.67 -10.12 -23.26
N ASP A 314 2.96 -11.21 -22.97
CA ASP A 314 1.74 -11.57 -23.67
C ASP A 314 0.60 -10.64 -23.23
N GLU A 315 -0.36 -10.40 -24.12
CA GLU A 315 -1.56 -9.65 -23.74
C GLU A 315 -2.54 -10.58 -23.03
N MET A 316 -3.01 -10.18 -21.84
CA MET A 316 -4.01 -10.94 -21.11
C MET A 316 -5.35 -10.74 -21.81
N MET A 317 -5.90 -11.81 -22.39
CA MET A 317 -7.14 -11.73 -23.14
C MET A 317 -8.32 -11.36 -22.23
N ASP A 318 -9.05 -10.33 -22.64
CA ASP A 318 -10.33 -9.95 -22.04
C ASP A 318 -11.48 -10.56 -22.84
N SER A 319 -12.57 -10.93 -22.19
CA SER A 319 -13.76 -11.41 -22.90
C SER A 319 -14.63 -10.23 -23.31
N GLU A 320 -15.37 -10.33 -24.42
CA GLU A 320 -16.22 -9.23 -24.90
C GLU A 320 -17.36 -8.86 -23.92
N GLU A 321 -17.76 -9.78 -23.03
CA GLU A 321 -18.87 -9.58 -22.10
C GLU A 321 -18.43 -9.22 -20.67
N VAL A 322 -17.27 -9.71 -20.24
CA VAL A 322 -16.73 -9.52 -18.88
C VAL A 322 -15.28 -9.10 -18.98
N SER A 323 -15.00 -7.92 -18.43
CA SER A 323 -13.66 -7.42 -18.27
C SER A 323 -13.04 -7.87 -16.95
N LEU A 324 -11.77 -8.25 -16.95
CA LEU A 324 -11.06 -8.49 -15.69
C LEU A 324 -10.98 -7.20 -14.86
N MET A 325 -10.80 -6.05 -15.52
CA MET A 325 -10.56 -4.77 -14.86
C MET A 325 -11.26 -3.61 -15.56
N ALA A 326 -11.88 -2.72 -14.78
CA ALA A 326 -12.35 -1.42 -15.26
C ALA A 326 -11.61 -0.28 -14.54
N SER A 327 -11.49 0.86 -15.23
CA SER A 327 -10.97 2.09 -14.63
C SER A 327 -12.12 2.98 -14.19
N ILE A 328 -12.05 3.52 -12.97
CA ILE A 328 -13.03 4.52 -12.50
C ILE A 328 -13.08 5.76 -13.41
N GLY A 329 -11.97 6.06 -14.10
CA GLY A 329 -11.91 7.16 -15.05
C GLY A 329 -12.83 6.98 -16.27
N ALA A 330 -13.19 5.75 -16.62
CA ALA A 330 -14.12 5.46 -17.73
C ALA A 330 -15.55 5.96 -17.44
N LEU A 331 -15.89 6.22 -16.17
CA LEU A 331 -17.17 6.84 -15.81
C LEU A 331 -17.31 8.27 -16.37
N HIS A 332 -16.21 8.94 -16.69
CA HIS A 332 -16.22 10.28 -17.30
C HIS A 332 -16.60 10.26 -18.77
N ASP A 333 -16.51 9.11 -19.44
CA ASP A 333 -16.82 8.97 -20.87
C ASP A 333 -18.34 8.91 -21.12
N ALA A 334 -19.13 8.63 -20.07
CA ALA A 334 -20.58 8.63 -20.13
C ALA A 334 -21.12 10.05 -20.36
N LYS A 335 -21.82 10.24 -21.49
CA LYS A 335 -22.42 11.54 -21.84
C LYS A 335 -23.66 11.83 -21.02
N ALA A 336 -23.98 13.12 -20.88
CA ALA A 336 -25.10 13.59 -20.05
C ALA A 336 -26.48 13.06 -20.50
N GLU A 337 -26.66 12.89 -21.81
CA GLU A 337 -27.95 12.51 -22.42
C GLU A 337 -28.07 11.02 -22.73
N GLU A 338 -26.99 10.25 -22.58
CA GLU A 338 -26.97 8.82 -22.86
C GLU A 338 -27.31 8.00 -21.60
N PRO A 339 -28.12 6.95 -21.71
CA PRO A 339 -28.41 6.08 -20.57
C PRO A 339 -27.15 5.32 -20.15
N PHE A 340 -26.74 5.44 -18.89
CA PHE A 340 -25.61 4.72 -18.32
C PHE A 340 -26.09 3.55 -17.47
N ASN A 341 -25.66 2.33 -17.82
CA ASN A 341 -26.01 1.14 -17.05
C ASN A 341 -25.00 0.89 -15.93
N ALA A 342 -25.26 1.49 -14.77
CA ALA A 342 -24.44 1.33 -13.57
C ALA A 342 -24.28 -0.14 -13.11
N THR A 343 -25.36 -0.92 -13.19
CA THR A 343 -25.34 -2.33 -12.81
C THR A 343 -24.40 -3.10 -13.71
N LYS A 344 -24.49 -2.91 -15.04
CA LYS A 344 -23.60 -3.56 -16.00
C LYS A 344 -22.15 -3.21 -15.70
N TYR A 345 -21.81 -1.94 -15.51
CA TYR A 345 -20.45 -1.50 -15.21
C TYR A 345 -19.86 -2.21 -13.96
N LEU A 346 -20.67 -2.32 -12.90
CA LEU A 346 -20.25 -2.97 -11.66
C LEU A 346 -20.26 -4.50 -11.73
N SER A 347 -21.10 -5.11 -12.57
CA SER A 347 -21.20 -6.57 -12.71
C SER A 347 -20.31 -7.15 -13.81
N SER A 348 -19.84 -6.32 -14.74
CA SER A 348 -18.99 -6.73 -15.87
C SER A 348 -17.51 -6.73 -15.54
N SER A 349 -17.12 -6.31 -14.32
CA SER A 349 -15.72 -6.09 -13.95
C SER A 349 -15.41 -6.84 -12.67
N SER A 350 -14.27 -7.53 -12.61
CA SER A 350 -13.83 -8.21 -11.37
C SER A 350 -13.14 -7.24 -10.41
N TYR A 351 -12.47 -6.23 -10.95
CA TYR A 351 -11.72 -5.22 -10.21
C TYR A 351 -11.91 -3.83 -10.82
N ILE A 352 -11.98 -2.80 -9.98
CA ILE A 352 -11.95 -1.40 -10.41
C ILE A 352 -10.65 -0.74 -9.96
N THR A 353 -9.86 -0.21 -10.88
CA THR A 353 -8.71 0.64 -10.57
C THR A 353 -9.16 2.09 -10.35
N PHE A 354 -8.57 2.77 -9.36
CA PHE A 354 -8.83 4.20 -9.15
C PHE A 354 -7.88 5.07 -10.00
N THR A 355 -7.82 4.80 -11.30
CA THR A 355 -7.09 5.61 -12.27
C THR A 355 -8.01 6.68 -12.85
N ASP A 356 -8.01 7.86 -12.23
CA ASP A 356 -8.90 8.97 -12.58
C ASP A 356 -8.13 10.16 -13.12
N HIS A 357 -8.27 10.45 -14.41
CA HIS A 357 -7.57 11.57 -15.06
C HIS A 357 -8.05 12.94 -14.57
N LYS A 358 -9.25 13.04 -13.96
CA LYS A 358 -9.76 14.30 -13.40
C LYS A 358 -9.43 14.48 -11.92
N LEU A 359 -9.14 13.40 -11.20
CA LEU A 359 -8.61 13.42 -9.83
C LEU A 359 -7.28 12.64 -9.75
N PRO A 360 -6.18 13.22 -10.24
CA PRO A 360 -4.87 12.57 -10.21
C PRO A 360 -4.44 12.16 -8.80
N ALA A 361 -4.71 12.98 -7.78
CA ALA A 361 -4.39 12.61 -6.40
C ALA A 361 -4.81 11.17 -6.04
N GLY A 362 -5.94 10.72 -6.61
CA GLY A 362 -6.47 9.40 -6.35
C GLY A 362 -7.32 9.38 -5.08
N PRO A 363 -7.82 8.21 -4.70
CA PRO A 363 -8.82 8.06 -3.66
C PRO A 363 -8.22 8.11 -2.25
N GLU A 364 -6.90 8.13 -2.13
CA GLU A 364 -6.20 8.18 -0.86
C GLU A 364 -6.15 9.59 -0.26
N TYR A 365 -6.42 10.63 -1.06
CA TYR A 365 -6.28 12.02 -0.65
C TYR A 365 -7.61 12.73 -0.43
N ASP A 366 -7.64 13.60 0.57
CA ASP A 366 -8.72 14.53 0.81
C ASP A 366 -8.59 15.76 -0.08
N VAL A 367 -8.96 15.58 -1.35
CA VAL A 367 -8.95 16.66 -2.35
C VAL A 367 -9.97 17.75 -1.97
N PRO A 368 -9.67 19.05 -2.17
CA PRO A 368 -10.61 20.14 -1.93
C PRO A 368 -11.96 19.92 -2.61
N PHE A 369 -13.04 20.33 -1.94
CA PHE A 369 -14.41 20.10 -2.42
C PHE A 369 -14.66 20.67 -3.82
N SER A 370 -14.12 21.86 -4.13
CA SER A 370 -14.24 22.48 -5.45
C SER A 370 -13.66 21.62 -6.57
N ASP A 371 -12.56 20.94 -6.31
CA ASP A 371 -11.87 20.12 -7.30
C ASP A 371 -12.54 18.76 -7.42
N LYS A 372 -12.99 18.18 -6.30
CA LYS A 372 -13.85 16.98 -6.31
C LYS A 372 -15.12 17.20 -7.13
N VAL A 373 -15.82 18.33 -6.95
CA VAL A 373 -17.03 18.66 -7.71
C VAL A 373 -16.74 18.83 -9.20
N ARG A 374 -15.65 19.51 -9.55
CA ARG A 374 -15.23 19.69 -10.95
C ARG A 374 -14.89 18.38 -11.64
N ALA A 375 -14.37 17.42 -10.89
CA ALA A 375 -13.98 16.14 -11.41
C ALA A 375 -15.14 15.17 -11.61
N ARG A 376 -16.35 15.42 -11.08
CA ARG A 376 -17.47 14.46 -11.18
C ARG A 376 -17.85 14.16 -12.64
N PRO A 377 -18.28 12.92 -12.94
CA PRO A 377 -18.89 12.60 -14.23
C PRO A 377 -20.08 13.50 -14.54
N VAL A 378 -20.30 13.77 -15.82
CA VAL A 378 -21.42 14.63 -16.26
C VAL A 378 -22.75 13.87 -16.22
N ASN A 379 -22.71 12.58 -16.55
CA ASN A 379 -23.87 11.69 -16.44
C ASN A 379 -24.21 11.44 -14.95
N LYS A 380 -25.49 11.60 -14.58
CA LYS A 380 -25.94 11.49 -13.18
C LYS A 380 -25.78 10.09 -12.58
N ASP A 381 -26.00 9.05 -13.36
CA ASP A 381 -25.88 7.67 -12.86
C ASP A 381 -24.41 7.29 -12.71
N ALA A 382 -23.57 7.67 -13.68
CA ALA A 382 -22.11 7.49 -13.59
C ALA A 382 -21.53 8.28 -12.41
N ASP A 383 -22.01 9.50 -12.18
CA ASP A 383 -21.64 10.35 -11.06
C ASP A 383 -22.00 9.72 -9.70
N TRP A 384 -23.19 9.13 -9.59
CA TRP A 384 -23.57 8.40 -8.38
C TRP A 384 -22.65 7.21 -8.11
N VAL A 385 -22.33 6.40 -9.14
CA VAL A 385 -21.39 5.28 -9.02
C VAL A 385 -20.01 5.77 -8.60
N TRP A 386 -19.50 6.81 -9.27
CA TRP A 386 -18.20 7.43 -8.98
C TRP A 386 -18.14 7.91 -7.52
N THR A 387 -19.13 8.70 -7.10
CA THR A 387 -19.21 9.25 -5.73
C THR A 387 -19.31 8.13 -4.69
N SER A 388 -20.10 7.09 -4.98
CA SER A 388 -20.25 5.92 -4.11
C SER A 388 -18.95 5.14 -3.95
N LEU A 389 -18.18 4.96 -5.03
CA LEU A 389 -16.91 4.23 -5.00
C LEU A 389 -15.84 4.98 -4.20
N TYR A 390 -15.68 6.29 -4.40
CA TYR A 390 -14.77 7.10 -3.58
C TYR A 390 -15.18 7.10 -2.09
N GLY A 391 -16.48 7.22 -1.81
CA GLY A 391 -16.99 7.14 -0.44
C GLY A 391 -16.70 5.80 0.23
N LYS A 392 -16.97 4.69 -0.47
CA LYS A 392 -16.67 3.33 -0.01
C LYS A 392 -15.18 3.11 0.22
N PHE A 393 -14.33 3.65 -0.66
CA PHE A 393 -12.88 3.57 -0.48
C PHE A 393 -12.46 4.25 0.82
N ALA A 394 -12.91 5.49 1.06
CA ALA A 394 -12.58 6.25 2.26
C ALA A 394 -13.07 5.55 3.54
N GLU A 395 -14.31 5.07 3.54
CA GLU A 395 -14.88 4.28 4.63
C GLU A 395 -14.02 3.04 4.91
N ARG A 396 -13.69 2.29 3.85
CA ARG A 396 -12.94 1.05 3.99
C ARG A 396 -11.51 1.27 4.45
N ARG A 397 -10.87 2.35 4.01
CA ARG A 397 -9.55 2.78 4.51
C ARG A 397 -9.58 2.96 6.03
N ARG A 398 -10.62 3.62 6.55
CA ARG A 398 -10.82 3.79 7.99
C ARG A 398 -11.08 2.45 8.69
N GLU A 399 -11.92 1.58 8.15
CA GLU A 399 -12.25 0.30 8.78
C GLU A 399 -11.10 -0.73 8.80
N VAL A 400 -10.33 -0.79 7.70
CA VAL A 400 -9.28 -1.78 7.49
C VAL A 400 -7.96 -1.30 8.09
N CYS A 401 -7.57 -0.07 7.78
CA CYS A 401 -6.28 0.49 8.17
C CYS A 401 -6.37 1.34 9.45
N GLY A 402 -7.55 1.85 9.81
CA GLY A 402 -7.68 2.85 10.86
C GLY A 402 -6.99 4.15 10.48
N LEU A 403 -7.02 4.49 9.18
CA LEU A 403 -6.45 5.70 8.61
C LEU A 403 -7.56 6.48 7.90
N ASP A 404 -7.56 7.80 8.06
CA ASP A 404 -8.35 8.70 7.23
C ASP A 404 -7.64 8.94 5.89
N LEU A 405 -8.27 9.77 5.05
CA LEU A 405 -7.66 10.27 3.82
C LEU A 405 -6.46 11.17 4.14
N GLU A 406 -5.46 11.12 3.28
CA GLU A 406 -4.25 11.93 3.39
C GLU A 406 -4.53 13.37 2.99
N TRP A 407 -3.81 14.31 3.59
CA TRP A 407 -3.96 15.71 3.20
C TRP A 407 -3.44 15.91 1.78
N TYR A 408 -4.24 16.56 0.93
CA TYR A 408 -3.84 16.88 -0.44
C TYR A 408 -2.73 17.94 -0.41
N PRO A 409 -1.49 17.62 -0.87
CA PRO A 409 -0.41 18.59 -0.88
C PRO A 409 -0.79 19.75 -1.79
N GLN A 410 -0.85 20.96 -1.23
CA GLN A 410 -1.01 22.17 -2.03
C GLN A 410 0.29 22.38 -2.84
N SER A 411 0.15 22.38 -4.16
CA SER A 411 1.22 22.64 -5.14
C SER A 411 1.81 24.04 -4.97
#